data_AF-A0A3P6TAL3-F1
#
_entry.id   AF-A0A3P6TAL3-F1
#
_cell.length_a   1.000
_cell.length_b   1.000
_cell.length_c   1.000
_cell.angle_alpha   90.00
_cell.angle_beta   90.00
_cell.angle_gamma   90.00
#
_symmetry.space_group_name_H-M   'P 1'
#
loop_
_entity.id
_entity.type
_entity.pdbx_description
1 polymer ?
#
loop_
_entity_poly.entity_id
_entity_poly.type
_entity_poly.pdbx_seq_one_letter_code
_entity_poly.pdbx_strand_id
1 'polypeptide(L)'
;MFLSGRCCALWKWSTFSDYGFVIQQKADTFFILLIEKDSPAAFGRLLRGDIILAVNESHIYNEVAAWIAADKEKVELLVCQPVEKEYFDKFKIILGSTSSYLKFFVAPAYKASESILK
;
A
#
# COMPACT_ATOMS: atom_id res chain seq x y z
N MET A 1 12.72 -18.36 -2.60
CA MET A 1 12.20 -17.11 -2.02
C MET A 1 11.82 -16.20 -3.17
N PHE A 2 10.52 -15.98 -3.42
CA PHE A 2 10.08 -15.11 -4.52
C PHE A 2 9.93 -13.69 -3.98
N LEU A 3 10.94 -12.84 -4.19
CA LEU A 3 10.88 -11.41 -3.87
C LEU A 3 9.92 -10.74 -4.87
N SER A 4 8.87 -10.08 -4.36
CA SER A 4 7.85 -9.47 -5.21
C SER A 4 7.33 -8.18 -4.61
N GLY A 5 7.30 -7.11 -5.40
CA GLY A 5 6.59 -5.89 -5.05
C GLY A 5 5.09 -6.16 -4.92
N ARG A 6 4.38 -5.25 -4.26
CA ARG A 6 2.94 -5.32 -4.03
C ARG A 6 2.27 -4.05 -4.53
N CYS A 7 1.17 -4.21 -5.25
CA CYS A 7 0.25 -3.13 -5.52
C CYS A 7 -0.97 -3.34 -4.64
N CYS A 8 -1.14 -2.48 -3.64
CA CYS A 8 -2.20 -2.57 -2.66
C CYS A 8 -3.27 -1.52 -2.98
N ALA A 9 -4.41 -1.95 -3.50
CA ALA A 9 -5.57 -1.12 -3.74
C ALA A 9 -6.48 -1.12 -2.51
N LEU A 10 -6.64 0.04 -1.89
CA LEU A 10 -7.42 0.23 -0.68
C LEU A 10 -8.65 1.08 -0.99
N TRP A 11 -9.79 0.67 -0.47
CA TRP A 11 -11.03 1.44 -0.54
C TRP A 11 -11.35 1.98 0.84
N LYS A 12 -11.86 3.21 0.92
CA LYS A 12 -12.42 3.70 2.18
C LYS A 12 -13.64 2.90 2.54
N TRP A 13 -13.73 2.51 3.81
CA TRP A 13 -14.93 1.88 4.35
C TRP A 13 -15.80 2.95 5.01
N SER A 14 -17.12 2.86 4.82
CA SER A 14 -18.06 3.75 5.52
C SER A 14 -17.96 3.65 7.06
N THR A 15 -17.47 2.51 7.57
CA THR A 15 -17.31 2.23 8.99
C THR A 15 -15.92 2.58 9.54
N PHE A 16 -15.02 3.14 8.73
CA PHE A 16 -13.64 3.39 9.11
C PHE A 16 -13.18 4.75 8.55
N SER A 17 -12.70 5.65 9.41
CA SER A 17 -12.48 7.06 9.03
C SER A 17 -11.43 7.26 7.92
N ASP A 18 -10.40 6.41 7.91
CA ASP A 18 -9.27 6.47 6.97
C ASP A 18 -9.00 5.11 6.32
N TYR A 19 -7.79 4.87 5.83
CA TYR A 19 -7.36 3.57 5.32
C TYR A 19 -6.69 2.69 6.40
N GLY A 20 -6.37 3.25 7.57
CA GLY A 20 -5.83 2.55 8.73
C GLY A 20 -4.34 2.25 8.67
N PHE A 21 -3.53 3.19 8.19
CA PHE A 21 -2.08 3.10 8.23
C PHE A 21 -1.43 4.46 8.50
N VAL A 22 -0.22 4.43 9.05
CA VAL A 22 0.59 5.62 9.32
C VAL A 22 1.84 5.56 8.43
N ILE A 23 2.11 6.66 7.73
CA ILE A 23 3.34 6.84 6.97
C ILE A 23 4.37 7.57 7.83
N GLN A 24 5.63 7.16 7.72
CA GLN A 24 6.77 7.93 8.18
C GLN A 24 7.71 8.21 7.01
N GLN A 25 8.24 9.43 6.95
CA GLN A 25 9.26 9.82 5.99
C GLN A 25 10.64 9.77 6.65
N LYS A 26 11.63 9.21 5.94
CA LYS A 26 13.05 9.27 6.31
C LYS A 26 13.86 9.60 5.06
N ALA A 27 14.50 10.78 5.08
CA ALA A 27 15.09 11.38 3.88
C ALA A 27 14.06 11.41 2.74
N ASP A 28 14.40 10.85 1.59
CA ASP A 28 13.55 10.85 0.39
C ASP A 28 12.69 9.57 0.26
N THR A 29 12.58 8.78 1.34
CA THR A 29 11.85 7.51 1.33
C THR A 29 10.69 7.54 2.33
N PHE A 30 9.52 7.12 1.86
CA PHE A 30 8.32 6.96 2.67
C PHE A 30 8.11 5.49 3.01
N PHE A 31 7.78 5.20 4.26
CA PHE A 31 7.52 3.84 4.71
C PHE A 31 6.31 3.75 5.63
N ILE A 32 5.70 2.59 5.65
CA ILE A 32 4.55 2.28 6.50
C ILE A 32 5.05 1.99 7.93
N LEU A 33 4.75 2.89 8.85
CA LEU A 33 5.16 2.76 10.25
C LEU A 33 4.24 1.84 11.04
N LEU A 34 2.94 1.98 10.83
CA LEU A 34 1.90 1.28 11.58
C LEU A 34 0.74 0.93 10.65
N ILE A 35 0.12 -0.21 10.93
CA ILE A 35 -1.10 -0.67 10.28
C ILE A 35 -2.08 -1.00 11.39
N GLU A 36 -3.26 -0.40 11.32
CA GLU A 36 -4.33 -0.65 12.26
C GLU A 36 -4.97 -1.99 11.96
N LYS A 37 -5.26 -2.76 13.02
CA LYS A 37 -5.93 -4.05 12.88
C LYS A 37 -7.34 -3.85 12.32
N ASP A 38 -7.78 -4.81 11.51
CA ASP A 38 -9.14 -4.84 10.96
C ASP A 38 -9.52 -3.59 10.15
N SER A 39 -8.54 -2.99 9.48
CA SER A 39 -8.63 -1.80 8.61
C SER A 39 -8.48 -2.14 7.13
N PRO A 40 -8.87 -1.24 6.20
CA PRO A 40 -8.65 -1.44 4.77
C PRO A 40 -7.20 -1.83 4.43
N ALA A 41 -6.21 -1.18 5.04
CA ALA A 41 -4.79 -1.45 4.82
C ALA A 41 -4.37 -2.87 5.23
N ALA A 42 -4.89 -3.37 6.36
CA ALA A 42 -4.61 -4.73 6.81
C ALA A 42 -5.17 -5.76 5.82
N PHE A 43 -6.40 -5.57 5.34
CA PHE A 43 -7.01 -6.46 4.35
C PHE A 43 -6.40 -6.31 2.95
N GLY A 44 -5.92 -5.12 2.61
CA GLY A 44 -5.15 -4.85 1.38
C GLY A 44 -3.72 -5.37 1.41
N ARG A 45 -3.33 -6.11 2.46
CA ARG A 45 -2.00 -6.73 2.64
C ARG A 45 -0.83 -5.73 2.61
N LEU A 46 -1.08 -4.51 3.06
CA LEU A 46 0.00 -3.60 3.41
C LEU A 46 0.78 -4.22 4.58
N LEU A 47 2.09 -3.99 4.64
CA LEU A 47 2.94 -4.50 5.72
C LEU A 47 3.71 -3.36 6.40
N ARG A 48 3.97 -3.52 7.69
CA ARG A 48 4.87 -2.61 8.41
C ARG A 48 6.26 -2.66 7.78
N GLY A 49 6.88 -1.49 7.63
CA GLY A 49 8.18 -1.34 6.98
C GLY A 49 8.13 -1.36 5.45
N ASP A 50 6.93 -1.48 4.85
CA ASP A 50 6.79 -1.31 3.41
C ASP A 50 7.28 0.08 2.99
N ILE A 51 8.15 0.12 1.99
CA ILE A 51 8.61 1.31 1.30
C ILE A 51 7.60 1.62 0.20
N ILE A 52 7.10 2.85 0.17
CA ILE A 52 6.18 3.32 -0.87
C ILE A 52 7.01 3.79 -2.08
N LEU A 53 6.70 3.23 -3.25
CA LEU A 53 7.37 3.51 -4.51
C LEU A 53 6.53 4.42 -5.41
N ALA A 54 5.20 4.23 -5.42
CA ALA A 54 4.25 5.01 -6.20
C ALA A 54 2.87 5.07 -5.51
N VAL A 55 2.09 6.10 -5.82
CA VAL A 55 0.68 6.23 -5.40
C VAL A 55 -0.16 6.52 -6.65
N ASN A 56 -1.24 5.77 -6.87
CA ASN A 56 -2.17 5.94 -8.00
C ASN A 56 -1.41 6.06 -9.35
N GLU A 57 -0.48 5.14 -9.60
CA GLU A 57 0.39 5.11 -10.81
C GLU A 57 1.37 6.29 -10.97
N SER A 58 1.34 7.28 -10.06
CA SER A 58 2.23 8.43 -10.05
C SER A 58 3.48 8.19 -9.21
N HIS A 59 4.64 8.56 -9.76
CA HIS A 59 5.93 8.45 -9.08
C HIS A 59 5.97 9.39 -7.87
N ILE A 60 6.53 8.91 -6.76
CA ILE A 60 6.67 9.71 -5.54
C ILE A 60 7.88 10.63 -5.68
N TYR A 61 7.61 11.93 -5.81
CA TYR A 61 8.68 12.93 -5.72
C TYR A 61 8.62 13.73 -4.42
N ASN A 62 7.47 14.26 -3.97
CA ASN A 62 7.35 14.97 -2.68
C ASN A 62 5.94 15.02 -2.07
N GLU A 63 4.92 14.42 -2.70
CA GLU A 63 3.51 14.79 -2.45
C GLU A 63 2.62 13.61 -2.07
N VAL A 64 3.17 12.55 -1.45
CA VAL A 64 2.42 11.32 -1.11
C VAL A 64 1.10 11.60 -0.40
N ALA A 65 1.12 12.49 0.59
CA ALA A 65 -0.09 12.87 1.32
C ALA A 65 -1.14 13.56 0.44
N ALA A 66 -0.72 14.38 -0.53
CA ALA A 66 -1.62 15.05 -1.46
C ALA A 66 -2.27 14.07 -2.43
N TRP A 67 -1.51 13.09 -2.95
CA TRP A 67 -2.05 12.05 -3.84
C TRP A 67 -3.05 11.13 -3.14
N ILE A 68 -2.77 10.76 -1.88
CA ILE A 68 -3.71 9.98 -1.05
C ILE A 68 -4.97 10.80 -0.75
N ALA A 69 -4.83 12.11 -0.54
CA ALA A 69 -5.97 13.01 -0.28
C ALA A 69 -6.78 13.38 -1.53
N ALA A 70 -6.17 13.27 -2.72
CA ALA A 70 -6.79 13.63 -3.99
C ALA A 70 -7.92 12.67 -4.39
N ASP A 71 -7.72 11.36 -4.18
CA ASP A 71 -8.75 10.35 -4.37
C ASP A 71 -9.34 9.95 -3.00
N LYS A 72 -10.54 10.47 -2.73
CA LYS A 72 -11.20 10.33 -1.42
C LYS A 72 -11.73 8.93 -1.17
N GLU A 73 -11.91 8.10 -2.19
CA GLU A 73 -12.58 6.79 -2.05
C GLU A 73 -11.63 5.62 -2.23
N LYS A 74 -10.62 5.75 -3.09
CA LYS A 74 -9.67 4.68 -3.38
C LYS A 74 -8.24 5.19 -3.39
N VAL A 75 -7.29 4.36 -2.95
CA VAL A 75 -5.87 4.61 -3.15
C VAL A 75 -5.15 3.33 -3.56
N GLU A 76 -4.25 3.44 -4.53
CA GLU A 76 -3.37 2.35 -4.96
C GLU A 76 -1.94 2.66 -4.55
N LEU A 77 -1.35 1.80 -3.74
CA LEU A 77 0.02 1.94 -3.25
C LEU A 77 0.90 0.88 -3.87
N LEU A 78 1.90 1.29 -4.63
CA LEU A 78 2.97 0.40 -5.05
C LEU A 78 4.03 0.38 -3.95
N VAL A 79 4.24 -0.78 -3.35
CA VAL A 79 5.11 -0.96 -2.18
C VAL A 79 6.04 -2.16 -2.30
N CYS A 80 7.11 -2.15 -1.49
CA CYS A 80 7.99 -3.30 -1.32
C CYS A 80 8.65 -3.28 0.07
N GLN A 81 9.12 -4.43 0.55
CA GLN A 81 9.94 -4.52 1.77
C GLN A 81 11.39 -4.09 1.48
N PRO A 82 12.17 -3.70 2.50
CA PRO A 82 13.56 -3.28 2.31
C PRO A 82 14.42 -4.31 1.56
N VAL A 83 14.28 -5.59 1.88
CA VAL A 83 15.00 -6.68 1.17
C VAL A 83 14.63 -6.80 -0.31
N GLU A 84 13.38 -6.48 -0.65
CA GLU A 84 12.90 -6.48 -2.04
C GLU A 84 13.45 -5.26 -2.77
N LYS A 85 13.48 -4.09 -2.12
CA LYS A 85 14.08 -2.86 -2.66
C LYS A 85 15.55 -3.03 -3.01
N GLU A 86 16.34 -3.60 -2.10
CA GLU A 86 17.76 -3.89 -2.34
C GLU A 86 17.97 -4.77 -3.58
N TYR A 87 17.11 -5.79 -3.74
CA TYR A 87 17.13 -6.66 -4.90
C TYR A 87 16.77 -5.90 -6.19
N PHE A 88 15.68 -5.13 -6.18
CA PHE A 88 15.24 -4.38 -7.37
C PHE A 88 16.28 -3.34 -7.80
N ASP A 89 16.91 -2.64 -6.86
CA ASP A 89 17.96 -1.67 -7.15
C ASP A 89 19.20 -2.33 -7.76
N LYS A 90 19.64 -3.44 -7.15
CA LYS A 90 20.82 -4.19 -7.61
C LYS A 90 20.66 -4.67 -9.05
N PHE A 91 19.46 -5.11 -9.42
CA PHE A 91 19.17 -5.64 -10.74
C PHE A 91 18.50 -4.64 -11.69
N LYS A 92 18.35 -3.37 -11.27
CA LYS A 92 17.67 -2.30 -12.02
C LYS A 92 16.27 -2.71 -12.50
N ILE A 93 15.54 -3.42 -11.65
CA ILE A 93 14.17 -3.86 -11.93
C ILE A 93 13.23 -2.70 -11.66
N ILE A 94 12.50 -2.27 -12.69
CA ILE A 94 11.45 -1.27 -12.55
C ILE A 94 10.13 -2.00 -12.26
N LEU A 95 9.51 -1.65 -11.13
CA LEU A 95 8.18 -2.13 -10.80
C LEU A 95 7.15 -1.20 -11.44
N GLY A 96 6.52 -1.67 -12.52
CA GLY A 96 5.34 -1.06 -13.11
C GLY A 96 4.14 -2.01 -13.02
N SER A 97 2.96 -1.52 -13.40
CA SER A 97 1.69 -2.27 -13.42
C SER A 97 1.73 -3.55 -14.30
N THR A 98 2.70 -3.66 -15.21
CA THR A 98 2.90 -4.85 -16.06
C THR A 98 4.07 -5.75 -15.64
N SER A 99 4.74 -5.44 -14.52
CA SER A 99 5.92 -6.19 -14.08
C SER A 99 5.54 -7.57 -13.55
N SER A 100 6.24 -8.62 -14.01
CA SER A 100 6.06 -9.99 -13.51
C SER A 100 6.46 -10.17 -12.04
N TYR A 101 7.16 -9.19 -11.46
CA TYR A 101 7.55 -9.16 -10.06
C TYR A 101 6.52 -8.47 -9.15
N LEU A 102 5.37 -8.06 -9.69
CA LEU A 102 4.32 -7.35 -8.97
C LEU A 102 3.14 -8.25 -8.65
N LYS A 103 2.70 -8.25 -7.39
CA LYS A 103 1.45 -8.91 -6.95
C LYS A 103 0.41 -7.86 -6.62
N PHE A 104 -0.82 -8.09 -7.07
CA PHE A 104 -1.94 -7.19 -6.82
C PHE A 104 -2.77 -7.70 -5.64
N PHE A 105 -3.08 -6.80 -4.72
CA PHE A 105 -3.94 -7.04 -3.58
C PHE A 105 -4.99 -5.94 -3.51
N VAL A 106 -6.25 -6.35 -3.40
CA VAL A 106 -7.39 -5.43 -3.36
C VAL A 106 -8.11 -5.67 -2.04
N ALA A 107 -8.17 -4.64 -1.20
CA ALA A 107 -9.03 -4.66 -0.03
C ALA A 107 -10.50 -4.69 -0.48
N PRO A 108 -11.41 -5.36 0.26
CA PRO A 108 -12.82 -5.29 -0.06
C PRO A 108 -13.32 -3.85 0.04
N ALA A 109 -14.29 -3.47 -0.79
CA ALA A 109 -14.86 -2.11 -0.79
C ALA A 109 -15.66 -1.78 0.48
N TYR A 110 -16.06 -2.82 1.23
CA TYR A 110 -16.78 -2.68 2.49
C TYR A 110 -16.33 -3.76 3.47
N LYS A 111 -16.37 -3.46 4.77
CA LYS A 111 -16.27 -4.47 5.83
C LYS A 111 -17.63 -5.15 5.94
N ALA A 112 -17.72 -6.46 5.67
CA ALA A 112 -18.94 -7.20 6.01
C ALA A 112 -19.17 -7.05 7.51
N SER A 113 -20.37 -6.64 7.93
CA SER A 113 -20.73 -6.67 9.35
C SER A 113 -20.56 -8.11 9.83
N GLU A 114 -19.86 -8.34 10.94
CA GLU A 114 -20.00 -9.59 11.70
C GLU A 114 -21.44 -9.68 12.19
N SER A 115 -22.32 -10.15 11.32
CA SER A 115 -23.69 -10.53 11.65
C SER A 115 -23.80 -12.02 11.41
N ILE A 116 -24.31 -12.71 12.43
CA ILE A 116 -24.71 -14.12 12.50
C ILE A 116 -23.59 -15.05 13.00
N LEU A 117 -23.35 -15.02 14.32
CA LEU A 117 -23.45 -16.19 15.20
C LEU A 117 -23.87 -15.70 16.59
N LYS A 118 -25.18 -15.56 16.80
CA LYS A 118 -25.82 -15.63 18.12
C LYS A 118 -26.74 -16.83 18.13
#